data_AF-A0A2D7K4M5-F1
#
_entry.id   AF-A0A2D7K4M5-F1
#
_cell.length_a   1.000
_cell.length_b   1.000
_cell.length_c   1.000
_cell.angle_alpha   90.00
_cell.angle_beta   90.00
_cell.angle_gamma   90.00
#
_symmetry.space_group_name_H-M   'P 1'
#
loop_
_entity.id
_entity.type
_entity.pdbx_description
1 polymer ?
#
loop_
_entity_poly.entity_id
_entity_poly.type
_entity_poly.pdbx_seq_one_letter_code
_entity_poly.pdbx_strand_id
1 'polypeptide(L)' 'MTTFFATTTILSAIMAVGSIEDCGGHCIGNDNWTMFFIMTGIMLVSAFLTLYFQSKEDL' A
#
# COMPACT_ATOMS: atom_id res chain seq x y z
N MET A 1 13.45 -11.74 2.81
CA MET A 1 12.15 -11.50 2.12
C MET A 1 11.40 -10.31 2.69
N THR A 2 11.62 -9.99 3.96
CA THR A 2 11.04 -8.85 4.70
C THR A 2 11.17 -7.51 3.97
N THR A 3 12.31 -7.19 3.37
CA THR A 3 12.55 -5.92 2.64
C THR A 3 11.67 -5.76 1.41
N PHE A 4 11.33 -6.85 0.72
CA PHE A 4 10.46 -6.83 -0.45
C PHE A 4 9.01 -6.53 -0.05
N PHE A 5 8.51 -7.20 0.99
CA PHE A 5 7.17 -6.95 1.55
C PHE A 5 7.05 -5.56 2.17
N ALA A 6 8.11 -5.06 2.82
CA ALA A 6 8.15 -3.70 3.36
C ALA A 6 8.07 -2.65 2.24
N THR A 7 8.86 -2.82 1.17
CA THR A 7 8.86 -1.90 0.02
C THR A 7 7.50 -1.90 -0.68
N THR A 8 6.90 -3.07 -0.90
CA THR A 8 5.55 -3.18 -1.50
C THR A 8 4.46 -2.58 -0.61
N THR A 9 4.59 -2.69 0.72
CA THR A 9 3.68 -2.03 1.67
C THR A 9 3.72 -0.51 1.52
N ILE A 10 4.92 0.08 1.45
CA ILE A 10 5.06 1.55 1.32
C ILE A 10 4.55 2.03 -0.04
N LEU A 11 4.91 1.35 -1.12
CA LEU A 11 4.48 1.72 -2.47
C LEU A 11 2.96 1.60 -2.66
N SER A 12 2.35 0.54 -2.14
CA SER A 12 0.88 0.36 -2.18
C SER A 12 0.15 1.41 -1.35
N ALA A 13 0.70 1.84 -0.20
CA ALA A 13 0.13 2.94 0.59
C ALA A 13 0.14 4.28 -0.17
N ILE A 14 1.24 4.61 -0.84
CA ILE A 14 1.34 5.83 -1.66
C ILE A 14 0.33 5.79 -2.81
N MET A 15 0.23 4.66 -3.52
CA MET A 15 -0.73 4.50 -4.63
C MET A 15 -2.18 4.48 -4.16
N ALA A 16 -2.47 3.99 -2.96
CA ALA A 16 -3.81 4.07 -2.39
C ALA A 16 -4.21 5.54 -2.18
N VAL A 17 -3.42 6.32 -1.46
CA VAL A 17 -3.69 7.76 -1.24
C VAL A 17 -3.78 8.51 -2.57
N GLY A 18 -2.89 8.22 -3.52
CA GLY A 18 -2.92 8.86 -4.84
C GLY A 18 -4.06 8.42 -5.77
N SER A 19 -4.88 7.47 -5.36
CA SER A 19 -6.09 7.04 -6.10
C SER A 19 -7.39 7.66 -5.58
N ILE A 20 -7.30 8.55 -4.58
CA ILE A 20 -8.42 9.32 -4.04
C ILE A 20 -8.07 10.81 -3.92
N GLU A 21 -6.90 11.23 -4.42
CA GLU A 21 -6.49 12.63 -4.37
C GLU A 21 -7.34 13.47 -5.33
N ASP A 22 -8.40 14.08 -4.81
CA ASP A 22 -9.11 15.13 -5.52
C ASP A 22 -8.54 16.49 -5.11
N CYS A 23 -7.52 16.96 -5.84
CA CYS A 23 -7.01 18.32 -5.69
C CYS A 23 -7.90 19.36 -6.38
N GLY A 24 -9.23 19.25 -6.27
CA GLY A 24 -10.18 20.14 -6.94
C GLY A 24 -9.98 20.23 -8.46
N GLY A 25 -9.60 19.12 -9.10
CA GLY A 25 -9.33 19.04 -10.55
C GLY A 25 -7.92 19.49 -11.01
N HIS A 26 -7.00 19.83 -10.09
CA HIS A 26 -5.63 20.25 -10.46
C HIS A 26 -4.61 19.08 -10.50
N CYS A 27 -4.83 18.04 -9.69
CA CYS A 27 -4.05 16.82 -9.72
C CYS A 27 -4.63 15.87 -10.78
N ILE A 28 -3.94 14.75 -11.04
CA ILE A 28 -4.45 13.66 -11.88
C ILE A 28 -5.60 12.98 -11.11
N GLY A 29 -6.70 13.71 -10.95
CA GLY A 29 -7.86 13.36 -10.14
C GLY A 29 -8.48 12.10 -10.71
N ASN A 30 -8.02 10.98 -10.20
CA ASN A 30 -8.51 9.67 -10.52
C ASN A 30 -9.25 9.25 -9.27
N ASP A 31 -10.48 9.75 -9.13
CA ASP A 31 -11.43 9.43 -8.06
C ASP A 31 -11.83 7.94 -8.17
N ASN A 32 -10.85 7.08 -7.93
CA ASN A 32 -10.88 5.67 -8.26
C ASN A 32 -10.84 4.87 -6.97
N TRP A 33 -11.96 4.96 -6.28
CA TRP A 33 -12.25 4.21 -5.06
C TRP A 33 -11.97 2.72 -5.20
N THR A 34 -12.19 2.13 -6.38
CA THR A 34 -11.86 0.73 -6.63
C THR A 34 -10.35 0.46 -6.50
N MET A 35 -9.53 1.30 -7.12
CA MET A 35 -8.06 1.22 -7.02
C MET A 35 -7.59 1.44 -5.58
N PHE A 36 -8.22 2.38 -4.85
CA PHE A 36 -7.93 2.63 -3.44
C PHE A 36 -8.12 1.37 -2.58
N PHE A 37 -9.26 0.70 -2.70
CA PHE A 37 -9.53 -0.50 -1.92
C PHE A 37 -8.61 -1.66 -2.29
N ILE A 38 -8.28 -1.83 -3.57
CA ILE A 38 -7.33 -2.85 -4.03
C ILE A 38 -5.95 -2.59 -3.44
N MET A 39 -5.44 -1.35 -3.56
CA MET A 39 -4.12 -0.99 -3.05
C MET A 39 -4.05 -1.04 -1.52
N THR A 40 -5.13 -0.67 -0.82
CA THR A 40 -5.25 -0.83 0.63
C THR A 40 -5.22 -2.31 1.04
N GLY A 41 -5.88 -3.19 0.28
CA GLY A 41 -5.82 -4.64 0.52
C GLY A 41 -4.41 -5.19 0.34
N ILE A 42 -3.71 -4.79 -0.73
CA ILE A 42 -2.32 -5.19 -0.98
C ILE A 42 -1.39 -4.68 0.14
N MET A 43 -1.60 -3.44 0.60
CA MET A 43 -0.86 -2.86 1.72
C MET A 43 -1.02 -3.69 2.99
N LEU A 44 -2.24 -4.04 3.38
CA LEU A 44 -2.50 -4.82 4.61
C LEU A 44 -1.90 -6.22 4.55
N VAL A 45 -2.03 -6.92 3.42
CA VAL A 45 -1.44 -8.26 3.24
C VAL A 45 0.08 -8.19 3.28
N SER A 46 0.68 -7.20 2.62
CA SER A 46 2.13 -7.03 2.57
C SER A 46 2.70 -6.62 3.94
N ALA A 47 1.99 -5.77 4.68
CA ALA A 47 2.36 -5.38 6.04
C ALA A 47 2.33 -6.59 6.99
N PHE A 48 1.27 -7.40 6.92
CA PHE A 48 1.15 -8.62 7.70
C PHE A 48 2.30 -9.61 7.42
N LEU A 49 2.59 -9.86 6.13
CA LEU A 49 3.69 -10.73 5.72
C LEU A 49 5.05 -10.18 6.17
N THR A 50 5.24 -8.86 6.10
CA THR A 50 6.48 -8.22 6.60
C THR A 50 6.69 -8.52 8.07
N LEU A 51 5.69 -8.28 8.91
CA LEU A 51 5.78 -8.54 10.36
C LEU A 51 5.96 -10.03 10.65
N TYR A 52 5.22 -10.90 9.95
CA TYR A 52 5.33 -12.35 10.14
C TYR A 52 6.73 -12.88 9.82
N PHE A 53 7.33 -12.45 8.70
CA PHE A 53 8.68 -12.86 8.33
C PHE A 53 9.75 -12.23 9.23
N GLN A 54 9.55 -11.00 9.70
CA GLN A 54 10.46 -10.34 10.62
C GLN A 54 10.49 -11.08 11.98
N SER A 55 9.32 -11.44 12.52
CA SER A 55 9.23 -12.24 13.75
C SER A 55 9.80 -13.67 13.63
N LYS A 56 9.96 -14.19 12.41
CA LYS A 56 10.60 -15.49 12.14
C LYS A 56 12.11 -15.40 11.96
N GLU A 57 12.63 -14.21 11.67
CA GLU A 57 14.05 -13.95 11.48
C GLU A 57 14.74 -13.61 12.81
N ASP A 58 13.97 -13.12 13.79
CA ASP A 58 14.42 -12.81 15.15
C ASP A 58 14.42 -14.03 16.12
N LEU A 59 14.11 -15.24 15.65
CA LEU A 59 13.98 -16.48 16.44
C LEU A 59 14.89 -17.60 15.90
#